data_AF-A0A9R1AV53-F1
#
_entry.id   AF-A0A9R1AV53-F1
#
_cell.length_a   1.000
_cell.length_b   1.000
_cell.length_c   1.000
_cell.angle_alpha   90.00
_cell.angle_beta   90.00
_cell.angle_gamma   90.00
#
_symmetry.space_group_name_H-M   'P 1'
#
loop_
_entity.id
_entity.type
_entity.pdbx_description
1 polymer ?
#
loop_
_entity_poly.entity_id
_entity_poly.type
_entity_poly.pdbx_seq_one_letter_code
_entity_poly.pdbx_strand_id
1 'polypeptide(L)'
;MLFFSLGVPRGSRMFRYALQSVALFSEETIAARVDSLKKTFRWSDADVSIALCRALLLLTKSNELLQCRSEFLIYEVGLEPAYIAQRPVILCYSLEGRMRPRYYVVKFLKENGLLERDPSYYTVFKETEKYFVGKFIYPHKEAAPHLAEDYAAACGGEVPARFRFT
;
A
#
# COMPACT_ATOMS: atom_id res chain seq x y z
N MET A 1 -14.91 -7.10 -26.00
CA MET A 1 -16.06 -7.11 -25.08
C MET A 1 -15.68 -6.94 -23.59
N LEU A 2 -14.42 -6.60 -23.26
CA LEU A 2 -13.88 -6.55 -21.89
C LEU A 2 -14.39 -5.41 -20.97
N PHE A 3 -15.04 -4.37 -21.52
CA PHE A 3 -15.55 -3.27 -20.67
C PHE A 3 -16.63 -3.71 -19.68
N PHE A 4 -17.40 -4.74 -20.02
CA PHE A 4 -18.49 -5.23 -19.17
C PHE A 4 -18.00 -6.22 -18.11
N SER A 5 -16.97 -7.02 -18.39
CA SER A 5 -16.47 -8.04 -17.44
C SER A 5 -15.62 -7.45 -16.30
N LEU A 6 -15.03 -6.27 -16.49
CA LEU A 6 -14.31 -5.55 -15.41
C LEU A 6 -15.20 -4.59 -14.61
N GLY A 7 -16.48 -4.42 -14.98
CA GLY A 7 -17.43 -3.57 -14.26
C GLY A 7 -17.12 -2.07 -14.26
N VAL A 8 -16.23 -1.58 -15.15
CA VAL A 8 -15.80 -0.17 -15.16
C VAL A 8 -16.79 0.68 -15.98
N PRO A 9 -17.48 1.68 -15.37
CA PRO A 9 -18.43 2.51 -16.10
C PRO A 9 -17.75 3.37 -17.17
N ARG A 10 -18.36 3.47 -18.35
CA ARG A 10 -17.85 4.21 -19.51
C ARG A 10 -17.61 5.71 -19.26
N GLY A 11 -18.34 6.31 -18.32
CA GLY A 11 -18.19 7.71 -17.92
C GLY A 11 -17.12 7.97 -16.86
N SER A 12 -16.46 6.94 -16.32
CA SER A 12 -15.48 7.12 -15.24
C SER A 12 -14.10 7.52 -15.80
N ARG A 13 -13.31 8.29 -15.04
CA ARG A 13 -11.90 8.56 -15.38
C ARG A 13 -11.08 7.28 -15.54
N MET A 14 -11.51 6.19 -14.90
CA MET A 14 -10.90 4.86 -14.99
C MET A 14 -11.07 4.22 -16.37
N PHE A 15 -12.05 4.65 -17.17
CA PHE A 15 -12.26 4.16 -18.54
C PHE A 15 -11.06 4.42 -19.45
N ARG A 16 -10.39 5.58 -19.32
CA ARG A 16 -9.19 5.89 -20.13
C ARG A 16 -8.02 4.98 -19.76
N TYR A 17 -7.82 4.72 -18.47
CA TYR A 17 -6.81 3.78 -18.02
C TYR A 17 -7.15 2.34 -18.44
N ALA A 18 -8.43 1.95 -18.39
CA ALA A 18 -8.91 0.67 -18.92
C ALA A 18 -8.64 0.50 -20.40
N LEU A 19 -8.95 1.51 -21.19
CA LEU A 19 -8.66 1.52 -22.61
C LEU A 19 -7.15 1.43 -22.86
N GLN A 20 -6.33 2.15 -22.09
CA GLN A 20 -4.87 2.11 -22.21
C GLN A 20 -4.29 0.75 -21.83
N SER A 21 -4.79 0.09 -20.78
CA SER A 21 -4.36 -1.26 -20.40
C SER A 21 -4.72 -2.30 -21.45
N VAL A 22 -5.91 -2.23 -22.05
CA VAL A 22 -6.33 -3.14 -23.14
C VAL A 22 -5.58 -2.84 -24.44
N ALA A 23 -5.20 -1.59 -24.69
CA ALA A 23 -4.35 -1.24 -25.83
C ALA A 23 -2.90 -1.77 -25.65
N LEU A 24 -2.47 -2.02 -24.41
CA LEU A 24 -1.11 -2.48 -24.08
C LEU A 24 -1.00 -4.00 -23.89
N PHE A 25 -2.11 -4.70 -23.60
CA PHE A 25 -2.09 -6.12 -23.22
C PHE A 25 -3.18 -6.93 -23.92
N SER A 26 -2.86 -8.17 -24.29
CA SER A 26 -3.84 -9.13 -24.82
C SER A 26 -4.84 -9.56 -23.74
N GLU A 27 -5.98 -10.13 -24.14
CA GLU A 27 -6.99 -10.61 -23.18
C GLU A 27 -6.41 -11.69 -22.26
N GLU A 28 -5.56 -12.58 -22.79
CA GLU A 28 -4.87 -13.62 -22.02
C GLU A 28 -3.91 -13.02 -21.00
N THR A 29 -3.22 -11.94 -21.38
CA THR A 29 -2.29 -11.24 -20.48
C THR A 29 -3.05 -10.59 -19.33
N ILE A 30 -4.20 -9.96 -19.60
CA ILE A 30 -5.04 -9.37 -18.56
C ILE A 30 -5.56 -10.47 -17.62
N ALA A 31 -6.08 -11.57 -18.14
CA ALA A 31 -6.56 -12.69 -17.34
C ALA A 31 -5.46 -13.25 -16.42
N ALA A 32 -4.26 -13.49 -16.97
CA ALA A 32 -3.12 -13.96 -16.19
C ALA A 32 -2.71 -12.99 -15.08
N ARG A 33 -2.79 -11.67 -15.33
CA ARG A 33 -2.51 -10.63 -14.32
C ARG A 33 -3.57 -10.61 -13.22
N VAL A 34 -4.85 -10.74 -13.56
CA VAL A 34 -5.95 -10.84 -12.59
C VAL A 34 -5.76 -12.05 -11.69
N ASP A 35 -5.46 -13.22 -12.26
CA ASP A 35 -5.22 -14.45 -11.50
C ASP A 35 -4.00 -14.34 -10.59
N SER A 36 -2.92 -13.70 -11.06
CA SER A 36 -1.75 -13.41 -10.23
C SER A 36 -2.12 -12.52 -9.03
N LEU A 37 -2.91 -11.46 -9.25
CA LEU A 37 -3.36 -10.57 -8.16
C LEU A 37 -4.19 -11.34 -7.13
N LYS A 38 -5.13 -12.18 -7.59
CA LYS A 38 -5.94 -13.02 -6.70
C LYS A 38 -5.07 -13.91 -5.81
N LYS A 39 -4.07 -14.58 -6.38
CA LYS A 39 -3.15 -15.45 -5.63
C LYS A 39 -2.27 -14.66 -4.67
N THR A 40 -1.63 -13.60 -5.15
CA THR A 40 -0.68 -12.77 -4.37
C THR A 40 -1.34 -12.12 -3.15
N PHE A 41 -2.57 -11.63 -3.29
CA PHE A 41 -3.29 -10.93 -2.22
C PHE A 41 -4.35 -11.78 -1.52
N ARG A 42 -4.53 -13.04 -1.94
CA ARG A 42 -5.60 -13.93 -1.45
C ARG A 42 -7.00 -13.33 -1.63
N TRP A 43 -7.20 -12.64 -2.76
CA TRP A 43 -8.45 -11.97 -3.09
C TRP A 43 -9.47 -12.92 -3.73
N SER A 44 -10.73 -12.73 -3.35
CA SER A 44 -11.86 -13.28 -4.09
C SER A 44 -12.08 -12.56 -5.43
N ASP A 45 -12.96 -13.09 -6.28
CA ASP A 45 -13.37 -12.41 -7.51
C ASP A 45 -14.00 -11.03 -7.24
N ALA A 46 -14.76 -10.90 -6.15
CA ALA A 46 -15.34 -9.62 -5.74
C ALA A 46 -14.25 -8.63 -5.31
N ASP A 47 -13.27 -9.08 -4.52
CA ASP A 47 -12.17 -8.24 -4.04
C ASP A 47 -11.32 -7.71 -5.19
N VAL A 48 -10.90 -8.57 -6.12
CA VAL A 48 -10.07 -8.14 -7.25
C VAL A 48 -10.84 -7.19 -8.18
N SER A 49 -12.15 -7.41 -8.35
CA SER A 49 -13.02 -6.49 -9.09
C SER A 49 -13.06 -5.10 -8.43
N ILE A 50 -13.28 -5.03 -7.12
CA ILE A 50 -13.26 -3.77 -6.35
C ILE A 50 -11.90 -3.08 -6.48
N ALA A 51 -10.81 -3.83 -6.34
CA ALA A 51 -9.46 -3.30 -6.43
C ALA A 51 -9.16 -2.69 -7.81
N LEU A 52 -9.46 -3.42 -8.88
CA LEU A 52 -9.21 -2.99 -10.25
C LEU A 52 -10.12 -1.83 -10.69
N CYS A 53 -11.36 -1.78 -10.20
CA CYS A 53 -12.24 -0.63 -10.40
C CYS A 53 -11.65 0.67 -9.86
N ARG A 54 -10.86 0.60 -8.78
CA ARG A 54 -10.26 1.77 -8.12
C ARG A 54 -8.81 2.03 -8.54
N ALA A 55 -8.07 1.00 -8.93
CA ALA A 55 -6.65 1.09 -9.25
C ALA A 55 -6.25 0.11 -10.36
N LEU A 56 -6.69 0.38 -11.59
CA LEU A 56 -6.35 -0.45 -12.74
C LEU A 56 -4.85 -0.49 -13.06
N LEU A 57 -4.10 0.53 -12.61
CA LEU A 57 -2.64 0.61 -12.70
C LEU A 57 -1.94 -0.62 -12.07
N LEU A 58 -2.62 -1.41 -11.24
CA LEU A 58 -2.07 -2.66 -10.72
C LEU A 58 -1.76 -3.69 -11.81
N LEU A 59 -2.51 -3.69 -12.92
CA LEU A 59 -2.24 -4.59 -14.05
C LEU A 59 -0.89 -4.31 -14.71
N THR A 60 -0.36 -3.10 -14.55
CA THR A 60 0.92 -2.68 -15.15
C THR A 60 2.11 -2.85 -14.20
N LYS A 61 1.89 -3.30 -12.96
CA LYS A 61 2.97 -3.52 -11.99
C LYS A 61 3.60 -4.90 -12.20
N SER A 62 4.87 -5.04 -11.84
CA SER A 62 5.52 -6.36 -11.86
C SER A 62 4.98 -7.23 -10.72
N ASN A 63 4.95 -8.55 -10.95
CA ASN A 63 4.39 -9.49 -9.98
C ASN A 63 5.26 -9.56 -8.72
N GLU A 64 6.59 -9.46 -8.88
CA GLU A 64 7.57 -9.50 -7.80
C GLU A 64 7.34 -8.34 -6.80
N LEU A 65 7.13 -7.14 -7.33
CA LEU A 65 6.90 -5.97 -6.49
C LEU A 65 5.51 -5.99 -5.82
N LEU A 66 4.51 -6.60 -6.46
CA LEU A 66 3.21 -6.82 -5.82
C LEU A 66 3.30 -7.89 -4.72
N GLN A 67 4.11 -8.92 -4.92
CA GLN A 67 4.38 -9.97 -3.95
C GLN A 67 5.07 -9.40 -2.70
N CYS A 68 6.16 -8.63 -2.85
CA CYS A 68 6.81 -8.00 -1.69
C CYS A 68 5.86 -7.08 -0.91
N ARG A 69 4.97 -6.36 -1.63
CA ARG A 69 3.95 -5.52 -0.99
C ARG A 69 2.87 -6.32 -0.28
N SER A 70 2.43 -7.45 -0.84
CA SER A 70 1.43 -8.30 -0.20
C SER A 70 2.00 -8.92 1.07
N GLU A 71 3.24 -9.41 1.03
CA GLU A 71 3.90 -10.02 2.17
C GLU A 71 4.02 -9.04 3.33
N PHE A 72 4.50 -7.83 3.05
CA PHE A 72 4.58 -6.76 4.03
C PHE A 72 3.20 -6.42 4.61
N LEU A 73 2.21 -6.12 3.76
CA LEU A 73 0.91 -5.66 4.23
C LEU A 73 0.12 -6.73 4.99
N ILE A 74 0.18 -7.99 4.56
CA ILE A 74 -0.64 -9.07 5.13
C ILE A 74 0.06 -9.67 6.36
N TYR A 75 1.36 -9.99 6.26
CA TYR A 75 2.05 -10.72 7.33
C TYR A 75 2.75 -9.80 8.33
N GLU A 76 3.36 -8.70 7.89
CA GLU A 76 4.12 -7.80 8.78
C GLU A 76 3.22 -6.73 9.40
N VAL A 77 2.37 -6.10 8.60
CA VAL A 77 1.41 -5.09 9.09
C VAL A 77 0.14 -5.75 9.67
N GLY A 78 -0.23 -6.94 9.20
CA GLY A 78 -1.40 -7.68 9.68
C GLY A 78 -2.72 -7.20 9.07
N LEU A 79 -2.71 -6.62 7.86
CA LEU A 79 -3.93 -6.17 7.19
C LEU A 79 -4.69 -7.33 6.55
N GLU A 80 -6.01 -7.30 6.67
CA GLU A 80 -6.89 -8.24 5.98
C GLU A 80 -6.85 -8.03 4.45
N PRO A 81 -6.83 -9.11 3.64
CA PRO A 81 -6.93 -9.02 2.19
C PRO A 81 -8.04 -8.11 1.67
N ALA A 82 -9.25 -8.23 2.21
CA ALA A 82 -10.40 -7.42 1.83
C ALA A 82 -10.20 -5.92 2.15
N TYR A 83 -9.51 -5.60 3.25
CA TYR A 83 -9.15 -4.22 3.58
C TYR A 83 -8.25 -3.60 2.50
N ILE A 84 -7.27 -4.37 2.01
CA ILE A 84 -6.36 -3.96 0.93
C ILE A 84 -7.14 -3.79 -0.38
N ALA A 85 -8.04 -4.72 -0.71
CA ALA A 85 -8.87 -4.68 -1.91
C ALA A 85 -9.74 -3.40 -2.00
N GLN A 86 -10.29 -2.96 -0.86
CA GLN A 86 -11.06 -1.73 -0.78
C GLN A 86 -10.19 -0.47 -0.92
N ARG A 87 -8.88 -0.57 -0.70
CA ARG A 87 -7.93 0.55 -0.64
C ARG A 87 -6.69 0.28 -1.49
N PRO A 88 -6.85 -0.12 -2.76
CA PRO A 88 -5.75 -0.68 -3.57
C PRO A 88 -4.66 0.35 -3.90
N VAL A 89 -4.97 1.65 -3.74
CA VAL A 89 -4.01 2.76 -3.92
C VAL A 89 -2.79 2.62 -2.99
N ILE A 90 -2.90 1.93 -1.85
CA ILE A 90 -1.73 1.68 -0.98
C ILE A 90 -0.63 0.92 -1.71
N LEU A 91 -1.00 0.07 -2.67
CA LEU A 91 -0.08 -0.72 -3.48
C LEU A 91 0.66 0.12 -4.53
N CYS A 92 0.32 1.40 -4.68
CA CYS A 92 1.01 2.33 -5.57
C CYS A 92 2.18 3.06 -4.89
N TYR A 93 2.29 3.00 -3.56
CA TYR A 93 3.36 3.66 -2.82
C TYR A 93 4.66 2.83 -2.77
N SER A 94 5.78 3.52 -2.53
CA SER A 94 7.08 2.86 -2.35
C SER A 94 7.05 2.01 -1.09
N LEU A 95 7.45 0.74 -1.21
CA LEU A 95 7.53 -0.17 -0.07
C LEU A 95 8.62 0.32 0.90
N GLU A 96 9.84 0.46 0.39
CA GLU A 96 11.02 0.84 1.16
C GLU A 96 11.05 2.34 1.50
N GLY A 97 10.67 3.21 0.56
CA GLY A 97 10.79 4.66 0.77
C GLY A 97 9.60 5.31 1.50
N ARG A 98 8.52 4.56 1.76
CA ARG A 98 7.31 5.13 2.39
C ARG A 98 6.59 4.18 3.32
N MET A 99 6.24 2.97 2.87
CA MET A 99 5.38 2.09 3.66
C MET A 99 6.10 1.57 4.90
N ARG A 100 7.27 0.96 4.73
CA ARG A 100 8.08 0.42 5.84
C ARG A 100 8.50 1.51 6.84
N PRO A 101 9.12 2.64 6.44
CA PRO A 101 9.54 3.68 7.38
C PRO A 101 8.38 4.20 8.23
N ARG A 102 7.22 4.44 7.61
CA ARG A 102 6.05 4.97 8.32
C ARG A 102 5.38 3.93 9.21
N TYR A 103 5.36 2.67 8.79
CA TYR A 103 4.90 1.57 9.64
C TYR A 103 5.77 1.44 10.89
N TYR A 104 7.10 1.46 10.74
CA TYR A 104 8.01 1.32 11.88
C TYR A 104 7.93 2.49 12.85
N VAL A 105 7.78 3.72 12.37
CA VAL A 105 7.49 4.88 13.25
C VAL A 105 6.20 4.64 14.04
N VAL A 106 5.11 4.27 13.39
CA VAL A 106 3.82 4.03 14.08
C VAL A 106 3.93 2.88 15.07
N LYS A 107 4.61 1.79 14.70
CA LYS A 107 4.85 0.64 15.59
C LYS A 107 5.69 1.02 16.80
N PHE A 108 6.78 1.74 16.60
CA PHE A 108 7.61 2.27 17.69
C PHE A 108 6.80 3.13 18.65
N LEU A 109 6.03 4.10 18.13
CA LEU A 109 5.22 4.97 18.98
C LEU A 109 4.15 4.18 19.75
N LYS A 110 3.54 3.18 19.11
CA LYS A 110 2.56 2.30 19.74
C LYS A 110 3.15 1.51 20.91
N GLU A 111 4.30 0.85 20.68
CA GLU A 111 4.97 0.04 21.70
C GLU A 111 5.50 0.87 22.87
N ASN A 112 5.83 2.13 22.63
CA ASN A 112 6.27 3.07 23.68
C ASN A 112 5.10 3.85 24.33
N GLY A 113 3.84 3.52 24.01
CA GLY A 113 2.67 4.19 24.60
C GLY A 113 2.53 5.67 24.21
N LEU A 114 3.15 6.07 23.11
CA LEU A 114 3.17 7.46 22.62
C LEU A 114 1.99 7.78 21.68
N LEU A 115 1.12 6.80 21.39
CA LEU A 115 -0.11 7.01 20.61
C LEU A 115 -1.34 6.89 21.50
N GLU A 116 -2.19 7.92 21.46
CA GLU A 116 -3.50 7.89 22.12
C GLU A 116 -4.48 6.92 21.44
N ARG A 117 -4.34 6.75 20.12
CA ARG A 117 -5.22 5.92 19.28
C ARG A 117 -4.46 5.28 18.14
N ASP A 118 -4.84 4.06 17.79
CA ASP A 118 -4.30 3.36 16.64
C ASP A 118 -4.71 4.04 15.33
N PRO A 119 -3.75 4.50 14.50
CA PRO A 119 -4.07 5.10 13.22
C PRO A 119 -4.40 4.02 12.17
N SER A 120 -5.28 4.36 11.24
CA SER A 120 -5.49 3.54 10.04
C SER A 120 -4.23 3.56 9.17
N TYR A 121 -3.66 2.39 8.88
CA TYR A 121 -2.47 2.28 8.02
C TYR A 121 -2.69 2.83 6.60
N TYR A 122 -3.93 2.77 6.10
CA TYR A 122 -4.26 3.47 4.85
C TYR A 122 -3.94 4.96 4.93
N THR A 123 -4.36 5.63 6.01
CA THR A 123 -4.08 7.05 6.22
C THR A 123 -2.59 7.28 6.39
N VAL A 124 -1.92 6.48 7.22
CA VAL A 124 -0.47 6.55 7.44
C VAL A 124 0.32 6.54 6.13
N PHE A 125 -0.02 5.66 5.19
CA PHE A 125 0.67 5.55 3.91
C PHE A 125 0.23 6.59 2.87
N LYS A 126 -1.05 7.02 2.91
CA LYS A 126 -1.62 7.96 1.96
C LYS A 126 -1.12 9.40 2.17
N GLU A 127 -0.99 9.81 3.42
CA GLU A 127 -0.80 11.22 3.74
C GLU A 127 0.54 11.79 3.25
N THR A 128 0.58 13.12 3.10
CA THR A 128 1.80 13.82 2.66
C THR A 128 2.92 13.69 3.69
N GLU A 129 4.16 13.88 3.24
CA GLU A 129 5.33 13.86 4.11
C GLU A 129 5.23 14.86 5.25
N LYS A 130 4.85 16.10 4.92
CA LYS A 130 4.62 17.17 5.89
C LYS A 130 3.59 16.78 6.95
N TYR A 131 2.48 16.17 6.53
CA TYR A 131 1.45 15.72 7.47
C TYR A 131 1.96 14.58 8.36
N PHE A 132 2.63 13.59 7.76
CA PHE A 132 3.16 12.45 8.51
C PHE A 132 4.15 12.89 9.58
N VAL A 133 5.16 13.69 9.22
CA VAL A 133 6.17 14.20 10.17
C VAL A 133 5.52 15.06 11.24
N GLY A 134 4.63 15.98 10.86
CA GLY A 134 3.97 16.88 11.81
C GLY A 134 3.06 16.15 12.80
N LYS A 135 2.51 14.99 12.42
CA LYS A 135 1.58 14.23 13.26
C LYS A 135 2.27 13.13 14.08
N PHE A 136 3.23 12.42 13.51
CA PHE A 136 3.81 11.21 14.11
C PHE A 136 5.26 11.39 14.58
N ILE A 137 5.94 12.48 14.24
CA ILE A 137 7.35 12.66 14.63
C ILE A 137 7.49 13.90 15.52
N TYR A 138 7.08 15.06 15.02
CA TYR A 138 7.25 16.33 15.72
C TYR A 138 6.67 16.36 17.15
N PRO A 139 5.47 15.80 17.43
CA PRO A 139 4.92 15.81 18.78
C PRO A 139 5.72 15.00 19.80
N HIS A 140 6.57 14.07 19.34
CA HIS A 140 7.30 13.13 20.17
C HIS A 140 8.80 13.44 20.25
N LYS A 141 9.25 14.60 19.75
CA LYS A 141 10.68 14.97 19.72
C LYS A 141 11.37 14.94 21.10
N GLU A 142 10.65 15.22 22.18
CA GLU A 142 11.22 15.20 23.54
C GLU A 142 11.27 13.76 24.09
N ALA A 143 10.21 12.97 23.86
CA ALA A 143 10.11 11.59 24.34
C ALA A 143 10.91 10.60 23.49
N ALA A 144 11.16 10.92 22.23
CA ALA A 144 11.85 10.09 21.24
C ALA A 144 12.77 10.97 20.36
N PRO A 145 13.88 11.51 20.93
CA PRO A 145 14.72 12.52 20.28
C PRO A 145 15.35 12.06 18.96
N HIS A 146 15.57 10.76 18.80
CA HIS A 146 16.18 10.19 17.60
C HIS A 146 15.18 9.69 16.55
N LEU A 147 13.88 9.80 16.81
CA LEU A 147 12.85 9.24 15.91
C LEU A 147 12.90 9.87 14.52
N ALA A 148 13.23 11.16 14.42
CA ALA A 148 13.36 11.86 13.16
C ALA A 148 14.57 11.36 12.34
N GLU A 149 15.70 11.10 13.00
CA GLU A 149 16.92 10.57 12.40
C GLU A 149 16.70 9.13 11.92
N ASP A 150 16.11 8.30 12.78
CA ASP A 150 15.76 6.91 12.48
C ASP A 150 14.80 6.84 11.28
N TYR A 151 13.78 7.71 11.24
CA TYR A 151 12.86 7.78 10.11
C TYR A 151 13.55 8.22 8.81
N ALA A 152 14.44 9.22 8.86
CA ALA A 152 15.17 9.68 7.69
C ALA A 152 16.11 8.58 7.14
N ALA A 153 16.82 7.87 8.01
CA ALA A 153 17.65 6.72 7.63
C ALA A 153 16.79 5.60 7.02
N ALA A 154 15.62 5.32 7.62
CA ALA A 154 14.67 4.35 7.08
C ALA A 154 14.16 4.71 5.68
N CYS A 155 13.85 5.99 5.43
CA CYS A 155 13.51 6.45 4.09
C CYS A 155 14.66 6.29 3.07
N GLY A 156 15.92 6.27 3.54
CA GLY A 156 17.11 5.97 2.76
C GLY A 156 17.39 4.48 2.51
N GLY A 157 16.59 3.58 3.12
CA GLY A 157 16.73 2.12 2.98
C GLY A 157 17.53 1.45 4.10
N GLU A 158 17.93 2.19 5.13
CA GLU A 158 18.55 1.62 6.32
C GLU A 158 17.47 1.10 7.29
N VAL A 159 17.79 0.12 8.13
CA VAL A 159 16.88 -0.31 9.21
C VAL A 159 17.50 0.07 10.55
N PRO A 160 17.09 1.23 11.13
CA PRO A 160 17.57 1.67 12.43
C PRO A 160 17.37 0.60 13.51
N ALA A 161 18.29 0.54 14.48
CA ALA A 161 18.21 -0.43 15.56
C ALA A 161 16.88 -0.36 16.33
N ARG A 162 16.31 0.85 16.50
CA ARG A 162 15.04 1.07 17.20
C ARG A 162 13.80 0.59 16.43
N PHE A 163 13.94 0.24 15.16
CA PHE A 163 12.89 -0.36 14.33
C PHE A 163 13.02 -1.87 14.22
N ARG A 164 13.94 -2.49 14.99
CA ARG A 164 14.06 -3.96 15.08
C ARG A 164 13.21 -4.46 16.24
N PHE A 165 11.96 -4.72 15.91
CA PHE A 165 10.98 -5.28 16.84
C PHE A 165 11.17 -6.80 16.94
N THR A 166 11.32 -7.31 18.16
CA THR A 166 11.45 -8.74 18.49
C THR A 166 10.11 -9.42 18.64
#